data_AF-A0A1V8NUF4-F1
#
_entry.id   AF-A0A1V8NUF4-F1
#
_cell.length_a   1.000
_cell.length_b   1.000
_cell.length_c   1.000
_cell.angle_alpha   90.00
_cell.angle_beta   90.00
_cell.angle_gamma   90.00
#
_symmetry.space_group_name_H-M   'P 1'
#
loop_
_entity.id
_entity.type
_entity.pdbx_description
1 polymer ?
#
loop_
_entity_poly.entity_id
_entity_poly.type
_entity_poly.pdbx_seq_one_letter_code
_entity_poly.pdbx_strand_id
1 'polypeptide(L)'
;MKVELKNVNGENQPMDVTSLIITLSNGETIEISEEKQGRPAHLSEGITIWGGRIPQENASLEELKESTRMLGIYPLAANTLHLFPLKK
;
A
#
# COMPACT_ATOMS: atom_id res chain seq x y z
N MET A 1 -10.22 -5.39 5.04
CA MET A 1 -9.15 -6.40 5.10
C MET A 1 -8.76 -6.62 6.55
N LYS A 2 -8.34 -7.83 6.90
CA LYS A 2 -7.79 -8.09 8.23
C LYS A 2 -6.27 -8.00 8.19
N VAL A 3 -5.69 -7.16 9.04
CA VAL A 3 -4.23 -7.04 9.20
C VAL A 3 -3.82 -7.53 10.58
N GLU A 4 -2.63 -8.10 10.69
CA GLU A 4 -2.00 -8.41 11.97
C GLU A 4 -0.74 -7.57 12.10
N LEU A 5 -0.71 -6.68 13.09
CA LEU A 5 0.42 -5.82 13.38
C LEU A 5 1.22 -6.42 14.52
N LYS A 6 2.53 -6.62 14.32
CA LYS A 6 3.43 -7.01 15.41
C LYS A 6 4.06 -5.75 16.02
N ASN A 7 3.75 -5.47 17.27
CA ASN A 7 4.26 -4.28 17.96
C ASN A 7 5.73 -4.45 18.37
N VAL A 8 6.34 -3.37 18.87
CA VAL A 8 7.75 -3.35 19.31
C VAL A 8 8.04 -4.31 20.48
N ASN A 9 7.02 -4.70 21.24
CA ASN A 9 7.13 -5.69 22.32
C ASN A 9 7.01 -7.13 21.80
N GLY A 10 6.76 -7.31 20.50
CA GLY A 10 6.60 -8.61 19.85
C GLY A 10 5.19 -9.19 19.93
N GLU A 11 4.21 -8.44 20.43
CA GLU A 11 2.82 -8.88 20.51
C GLU A 11 2.09 -8.62 19.19
N ASN A 12 1.24 -9.56 18.79
CA ASN A 12 0.41 -9.44 17.61
C ASN A 12 -0.92 -8.77 17.96
N GLN A 13 -1.32 -7.80 17.13
CA GLN A 13 -2.57 -7.06 17.24
C GLN A 13 -3.36 -7.21 15.93
N PRO A 14 -4.39 -8.07 15.90
CA PRO A 14 -5.27 -8.18 14.74
C PRO A 14 -6.20 -6.97 14.68
N MET A 15 -6.41 -6.43 13.48
CA MET A 15 -7.31 -5.30 13.23
C MET A 15 -8.06 -5.49 11.92
N ASP A 16 -9.34 -5.14 11.93
CA ASP A 16 -10.13 -4.97 10.72
C ASP A 16 -9.97 -3.53 10.22
N VAL A 17 -9.43 -3.37 9.02
CA VAL A 17 -9.09 -2.06 8.44
C VAL A 17 -9.56 -1.98 6.99
N THR A 18 -9.82 -0.77 6.50
CA THR A 18 -10.08 -0.52 5.07
C THR A 18 -8.79 -0.35 4.26
N SER A 19 -7.77 0.26 4.86
CA SER A 19 -6.41 0.37 4.33
C SER A 19 -5.36 0.39 5.46
N LEU A 20 -4.10 0.13 5.09
CA LEU A 20 -2.92 0.23 5.94
C LEU A 20 -1.97 1.25 5.31
N ILE A 21 -1.58 2.27 6.08
CA ILE A 21 -0.60 3.27 5.62
C ILE A 21 0.72 3.02 6.34
N ILE A 22 1.79 2.89 5.56
CA ILE A 22 3.15 2.70 6.04
C ILE A 22 3.92 3.98 5.76
N THR A 23 4.42 4.65 6.80
CA THR A 23 5.35 5.76 6.68
C THR A 23 6.77 5.22 6.78
N LEU A 24 7.55 5.43 5.72
CA LEU A 24 8.95 5.01 5.65
C LEU A 24 9.84 6.00 6.40
N SER A 25 11.05 5.57 6.74
CA SER A 25 12.03 6.42 7.45
C SER A 25 12.44 7.68 6.67
N ASN A 26 12.24 7.69 5.35
CA ASN A 26 12.46 8.86 4.48
C ASN A 26 11.26 9.83 4.42
N GLY A 27 10.18 9.55 5.17
CA GLY A 27 8.96 10.36 5.21
C GLY A 27 7.94 10.07 4.10
N GLU A 28 8.29 9.28 3.09
CA GLU A 28 7.33 8.87 2.06
C GLU A 28 6.38 7.79 2.59
N THR A 29 5.23 7.65 1.92
CA THR A 29 4.19 6.71 2.34
C THR A 29 3.89 5.66 1.27
N ILE A 30 3.47 4.49 1.73
CA ILE A 30 2.82 3.45 0.93
C ILE A 30 1.47 3.18 1.57
N GLU A 31 0.42 3.11 0.76
CA GLU A 31 -0.91 2.70 1.23
C GLU A 31 -1.28 1.35 0.61
N ILE A 32 -1.66 0.39 1.45
CA ILE A 32 -2.15 -0.94 1.08
C ILE A 32 -3.65 -0.97 1.34
N SER A 33 -4.43 -1.38 0.34
CA SER A 33 -5.87 -1.58 0.48
C SER A 33 -6.28 -2.97 0.07
N GLU A 34 -7.56 -3.28 0.27
CA GLU A 34 -8.20 -4.39 -0.43
C GLU A 34 -7.94 -4.32 -1.94
N GLU A 35 -7.99 -5.49 -2.57
CA GLU A 35 -7.96 -5.60 -4.02
C GLU A 35 -9.07 -4.75 -4.64
N LYS A 36 -8.71 -3.90 -5.60
CA LYS A 36 -9.70 -3.13 -6.36
C LYS A 36 -10.61 -4.10 -7.11
N GLN A 37 -11.92 -3.94 -6.95
CA GLN A 37 -12.91 -4.86 -7.51
C GLN A 37 -12.72 -5.10 -9.02
N GLY A 38 -12.99 -6.33 -9.47
CA GLY A 38 -12.93 -6.72 -10.88
C GLY A 38 -11.91 -7.80 -11.23
N ARG A 39 -11.33 -8.50 -10.24
CA ARG A 39 -10.44 -9.64 -10.50
C ARG A 39 -11.18 -10.78 -11.22
N PRO A 40 -10.64 -11.31 -12.34
CA PRO A 40 -11.12 -12.55 -12.94
C PRO A 40 -11.07 -13.72 -11.95
N ALA A 41 -12.12 -14.56 -11.94
CA ALA A 41 -12.26 -15.66 -10.98
C ALA A 41 -11.10 -16.70 -10.99
N HIS A 42 -10.32 -16.75 -12.07
CA HIS A 42 -9.19 -17.68 -12.21
C HIS A 42 -7.86 -17.14 -11.63
N LEU A 43 -7.78 -15.86 -11.30
CA LEU A 43 -6.60 -15.28 -10.64
C LEU A 43 -6.73 -15.43 -9.13
N SER A 44 -5.63 -15.58 -8.41
CA SER A 44 -5.64 -15.58 -6.94
C SER A 44 -5.98 -14.20 -6.39
N GLU A 45 -6.63 -14.16 -5.22
CA GLU A 45 -6.83 -12.92 -4.47
C GLU A 45 -5.50 -12.23 -4.16
N GLY A 46 -5.47 -10.91 -4.30
CA GLY A 46 -4.29 -10.11 -4.03
C GLY A 46 -4.60 -8.90 -3.14
N ILE A 47 -3.69 -7.93 -3.17
CA ILE A 47 -3.80 -6.64 -2.50
C ILE A 47 -3.50 -5.53 -3.50
N THR A 48 -4.06 -4.33 -3.27
CA THR A 48 -3.68 -3.15 -4.05
C THR A 48 -2.65 -2.34 -3.26
N ILE A 49 -1.58 -1.91 -3.92
CA ILE A 49 -0.52 -1.10 -3.33
C ILE A 49 -0.44 0.22 -4.09
N TRP A 50 -0.44 1.32 -3.35
CA TRP A 50 -0.40 2.69 -3.86
C TRP A 50 0.89 3.37 -3.41
N GLY A 51 1.58 4.05 -4.34
CA GLY A 51 2.65 4.96 -3.98
C GLY A 51 2.05 6.24 -3.42
N GLY A 52 2.40 6.59 -2.19
CA GLY A 52 1.71 7.65 -1.45
C GLY A 52 0.36 7.18 -0.91
N ARG A 53 -0.70 7.94 -1.19
CA ARG A 53 -2.07 7.71 -0.72
C ARG A 53 -3.00 7.32 -1.85
N ILE A 54 -4.09 6.61 -1.52
CA ILE A 54 -5.18 6.35 -2.45
C ILE A 54 -5.75 7.70 -2.95
N PRO A 55 -5.88 7.91 -4.28
CA PRO A 55 -6.49 9.12 -4.83
C PRO A 55 -7.91 9.33 -4.31
N GLN A 56 -8.20 10.51 -3.77
CA GLN A 56 -9.54 10.87 -3.32
C GLN A 56 -10.41 11.28 -4.51
N GLU A 57 -11.69 10.87 -4.48
CA GLU A 57 -12.66 11.30 -5.46
C GLU A 57 -12.86 12.81 -5.37
N ASN A 58 -12.78 13.50 -6.52
CA ASN A 58 -12.84 14.97 -6.66
C ASN A 58 -11.62 15.75 -6.13
N ALA A 59 -10.50 15.10 -5.81
CA ALA A 59 -9.26 15.81 -5.53
C ALA A 59 -8.80 16.64 -6.73
N SER A 60 -8.29 17.84 -6.48
CA SER A 60 -7.64 18.68 -7.47
C SER A 60 -6.37 18.03 -8.00
N LEU A 61 -5.91 18.50 -9.17
CA LEU A 61 -4.66 18.01 -9.75
C LEU A 61 -3.46 18.23 -8.81
N GLU A 62 -3.43 19.34 -8.07
CA GLU A 62 -2.35 19.61 -7.11
C GLU A 62 -2.40 18.67 -5.91
N GLU A 63 -3.58 18.41 -5.34
CA GLU A 63 -3.74 17.42 -4.26
C GLU A 63 -3.33 16.00 -4.71
N LEU A 64 -3.62 15.64 -5.95
CA LEU A 64 -3.21 14.35 -6.54
C LEU A 64 -1.69 14.27 -6.72
N LYS A 65 -1.05 15.33 -7.24
CA LYS A 65 0.42 15.41 -7.34
C LYS A 65 1.07 15.35 -5.96
N GLU A 66 0.43 15.93 -4.96
CA GLU A 66 0.96 15.96 -3.61
C GLU A 66 0.89 14.62 -2.91
N SER A 67 -0.22 13.90 -3.09
CA SER A 67 -0.55 12.68 -2.36
C SER A 67 -0.06 11.39 -3.03
N THR A 68 0.21 11.39 -4.34
CA THR A 68 0.56 10.16 -5.09
C THR A 68 2.04 10.10 -5.48
N ARG A 69 2.58 8.89 -5.61
CA ARG A 69 3.95 8.61 -6.07
C ARG A 69 3.95 7.49 -7.08
N MET A 70 4.90 7.55 -8.01
CA MET A 70 5.25 6.35 -8.79
C MET A 70 5.83 5.28 -7.85
N LEU A 71 5.61 4.01 -8.18
CA LEU A 71 6.16 2.87 -7.44
C LEU A 71 7.32 2.26 -8.21
N GLY A 72 8.45 2.09 -7.51
CA GLY A 72 9.53 1.22 -7.94
C GLY A 72 9.26 -0.20 -7.41
N ILE A 73 9.39 -1.19 -8.29
CA ILE A 73 9.08 -2.59 -7.99
C ILE A 73 10.26 -3.46 -8.42
N TYR A 74 10.88 -4.14 -7.46
CA TYR A 74 11.95 -5.10 -7.73
C TYR A 74 11.59 -6.47 -7.13
N PRO A 75 11.29 -7.48 -7.98
CA PRO A 75 11.27 -8.87 -7.52
C PRO A 75 12.70 -9.28 -7.13
N LEU A 76 12.90 -9.63 -5.86
CA LEU A 76 14.22 -10.00 -5.34
C LEU A 76 14.38 -11.52 -5.18
N ALA A 77 13.26 -12.25 -5.07
CA ALA A 77 13.24 -13.70 -4.99
C ALA A 77 11.86 -14.23 -5.40
N ALA A 78 11.70 -15.56 -5.43
CA ALA A 78 10.42 -16.23 -5.71
C ALA A 78 9.28 -15.81 -4.75
N ASN A 79 9.61 -15.31 -3.56
CA ASN A 79 8.66 -14.90 -2.52
C ASN A 79 8.95 -13.50 -1.95
N THR A 80 9.80 -12.69 -2.60
CA THR A 80 10.19 -11.38 -2.10
C THR A 80 10.04 -10.30 -3.16
N LEU A 81 9.31 -9.25 -2.79
CA LEU A 81 9.14 -8.04 -3.59
C LEU A 81 9.65 -6.86 -2.78
N HIS A 82 10.57 -6.08 -3.34
CA HIS A 82 10.96 -4.78 -2.78
C HIS A 82 10.15 -3.69 -3.48
N LEU A 83 9.45 -2.91 -2.67
CA LEU A 83 8.55 -1.85 -3.10
C LEU A 83 8.97 -0.54 -2.43
N PHE A 84 9.04 0.53 -3.22
CA PHE A 84 9.34 1.85 -2.69
C PHE A 84 8.61 2.93 -3.50
N PRO A 85 8.08 3.97 -2.85
CA PRO A 85 7.63 5.16 -3.54
C PRO A 85 8.86 5.90 -4.07
N LEU A 86 8.83 6.28 -5.35
CA LEU A 86 9.83 7.22 -5.87
C LEU A 86 9.58 8.59 -5.22
N LYS A 87 10.68 9.29 -4.88
CA LYS A 87 10.59 10.69 -4.44
C LYS A 87 9.95 11.55 -5.55
N LYS A 88 9.25 12.61 -5.15
CA LYS A 88 8.85 13.68 -6.08
C LYS A 88 10.05 14.26 -6.83
#